data_AF-A0A2G6H6P1-F1
#
_entry.id   AF-A0A2G6H6P1-F1
#
_cell.length_a   1.000
_cell.length_b   1.000
_cell.length_c   1.000
_cell.angle_alpha   90.00
_cell.angle_beta   90.00
_cell.angle_gamma   90.00
#
_symmetry.space_group_name_H-M   'P 1'
#
loop_
_entity.id
_entity.type
_entity.pdbx_description
1 polymer ?
#
loop_
_entity_poly.entity_id
_entity_poly.type
_entity_poly.pdbx_seq_one_letter_code
_entity_poly.pdbx_strand_id
1 'polypeptide(L)'
;MNLFFKRLFGLMESTDKMEAKDNQLFADYIHYKRFEASDEYAEYKRLFEVVKSADFKEKRKALKTRKYSDTQEYRDMEAFEKYDSDSDLRLYFKTLDSKELKDYIEFKDTDEYYKLSDADEVSKSAKLEEYKIFEHSKEYKNYARFHNSFAAKEYIRLKELVASDEFKKNNEFWADPNRWETTEEYQTECRFYEIADSEAGRFFFSTDPEKFKRIENMVVYRKDLFDYKKLDGSAWSPGFFYNGESLKRIHSFTKEQQANMGGKNITLGNGMTISTKNEKATALAWDEKCGFVEKEFQFTSDVVNGHSLVEDQEYSGIRVKMRCNGNINHAFWLSSGNKIPQINVALIKGKTIEVGVYDARGDYYYTTIKGINPAKYHLYTLYQKDDALIWKINNIEVFRTKNIIAGQRFFPSFNSFIPNNKKNASEGNLDIAWVETYNQN
;
A
#
# COMPACT_ATOMS: atom_id res chain seq x y z
N MET A 1 -30.75 -23.99 -10.14
CA MET A 1 -29.42 -24.42 -9.61
C MET A 1 -29.55 -24.83 -8.13
N ASN A 2 -28.76 -25.80 -7.64
CA ASN A 2 -28.72 -26.17 -6.22
C ASN A 2 -27.36 -25.81 -5.60
N LEU A 3 -27.38 -24.97 -4.56
CA LEU A 3 -26.19 -24.48 -3.85
C LEU A 3 -25.74 -25.36 -2.67
N PHE A 4 -26.49 -26.42 -2.34
CA PHE A 4 -26.20 -27.26 -1.17
C PHE A 4 -24.77 -27.81 -1.17
N PHE A 5 -24.33 -28.41 -2.27
CA PHE A 5 -22.97 -28.96 -2.40
C PHE A 5 -21.90 -27.87 -2.45
N LYS A 6 -22.19 -26.72 -3.08
CA LYS A 6 -21.27 -25.57 -3.08
C LYS A 6 -21.00 -25.09 -1.65
N ARG A 7 -22.03 -25.05 -0.81
CA ARG A 7 -21.90 -24.74 0.62
C ARG A 7 -21.19 -25.87 1.39
N LEU A 8 -21.58 -27.12 1.17
CA LEU A 8 -21.03 -28.28 1.89
C LEU A 8 -19.52 -28.45 1.65
N PHE A 9 -19.06 -28.24 0.41
CA PHE A 9 -17.65 -28.31 0.04
C PHE A 9 -16.89 -26.98 0.22
N GLY A 10 -17.48 -25.98 0.90
CA GLY A 10 -16.81 -24.71 1.20
C GLY A 10 -16.54 -23.80 0.00
N LEU A 11 -17.08 -24.10 -1.18
CA LEU A 11 -16.98 -23.28 -2.39
C LEU A 11 -17.79 -21.98 -2.28
N MET A 12 -18.90 -22.02 -1.55
CA MET A 12 -19.70 -20.84 -1.22
C MET A 12 -19.20 -20.25 0.11
N GLU A 13 -18.66 -19.04 0.05
CA GLU A 13 -18.20 -18.33 1.24
C GLU A 13 -19.39 -17.90 2.12
N SER A 14 -19.17 -17.85 3.44
CA SER A 14 -20.15 -17.24 4.34
C SER A 14 -20.17 -15.73 4.15
N THR A 15 -21.34 -15.14 4.40
CA THR A 15 -21.55 -13.69 4.33
C THR A 15 -20.55 -12.92 5.20
N ASP A 16 -20.36 -13.37 6.44
CA ASP A 16 -19.43 -12.72 7.38
C ASP A 16 -17.96 -12.79 6.90
N LYS A 17 -17.56 -13.90 6.25
CA LYS A 17 -16.21 -14.03 5.67
C LYS A 17 -16.01 -13.07 4.49
N MET A 18 -17.04 -12.91 3.66
CA MET A 18 -16.98 -11.96 2.54
C MET A 18 -16.89 -10.52 3.04
N GLU A 19 -17.68 -10.14 4.05
CA GLU A 19 -17.61 -8.79 4.64
C GLU A 19 -16.27 -8.53 5.33
N ALA A 20 -15.73 -9.51 6.07
CA ALA A 20 -14.39 -9.39 6.66
C ALA A 20 -13.30 -9.18 5.60
N LYS A 21 -13.38 -9.89 4.47
CA LYS A 21 -12.47 -9.70 3.33
C LYS A 21 -12.61 -8.31 2.70
N ASP A 22 -13.82 -7.84 2.47
CA ASP A 22 -14.05 -6.51 1.91
C ASP A 22 -13.53 -5.42 2.85
N ASN A 23 -13.81 -5.52 4.16
CA ASN A 23 -13.31 -4.57 5.17
C ASN A 23 -11.78 -4.57 5.25
N GLN A 24 -11.16 -5.77 5.24
CA GLN A 24 -9.70 -5.88 5.22
C GLN A 24 -9.12 -5.26 3.95
N LEU A 25 -9.73 -5.50 2.78
CA LEU A 25 -9.26 -4.93 1.51
C LEU A 25 -9.34 -3.40 1.53
N PHE A 26 -10.39 -2.81 2.10
CA PHE A 26 -10.49 -1.37 2.30
C PHE A 26 -9.45 -0.83 3.29
N ALA A 27 -9.22 -1.50 4.41
CA ALA A 27 -8.20 -1.10 5.38
C ALA A 27 -6.79 -1.15 4.77
N ASP A 28 -6.48 -2.24 4.05
CA ASP A 28 -5.25 -2.41 3.28
C ASP A 28 -5.07 -1.29 2.25
N TYR A 29 -6.14 -0.94 1.51
CA TYR A 29 -6.11 0.13 0.51
C TYR A 29 -5.80 1.48 1.14
N ILE A 30 -6.46 1.80 2.27
CA ILE A 30 -6.20 3.04 3.00
C ILE A 30 -4.74 3.08 3.49
N HIS A 31 -4.23 1.98 4.05
CA HIS A 31 -2.83 1.90 4.49
C HIS A 31 -1.89 2.10 3.29
N TYR A 32 -2.13 1.41 2.18
CA TYR A 32 -1.34 1.51 0.97
C TYR A 32 -1.27 2.95 0.44
N LYS A 33 -2.43 3.60 0.28
CA LYS A 33 -2.53 4.98 -0.21
C LYS A 33 -1.93 6.01 0.75
N ARG A 34 -1.99 5.77 2.07
CA ARG A 34 -1.34 6.64 3.05
C ARG A 34 0.18 6.67 2.88
N PHE A 35 0.81 5.50 2.71
CA PHE A 35 2.25 5.45 2.44
C PHE A 35 2.59 6.01 1.06
N GLU A 36 1.78 5.70 0.03
CA GLU A 36 1.95 6.26 -1.33
C GLU A 36 1.97 7.81 -1.33
N ALA A 37 1.17 8.43 -0.47
CA ALA A 37 1.05 9.87 -0.36
C ALA A 37 2.01 10.49 0.68
N SER A 38 2.88 9.71 1.33
CA SER A 38 3.68 10.18 2.46
C SER A 38 4.99 10.86 2.02
N ASP A 39 5.51 11.74 2.87
CA ASP A 39 6.80 12.39 2.66
C ASP A 39 7.95 11.37 2.69
N GLU A 40 7.83 10.29 3.49
CA GLU A 40 8.80 9.20 3.53
C GLU A 40 8.88 8.46 2.20
N TYR A 41 7.76 8.22 1.51
CA TYR A 41 7.80 7.60 0.18
C TYR A 41 8.35 8.57 -0.88
N ALA A 42 8.07 9.86 -0.75
CA ALA A 42 8.71 10.88 -1.59
C ALA A 42 10.24 10.93 -1.37
N GLU A 43 10.70 10.83 -0.13
CA GLU A 43 12.10 10.71 0.26
C GLU A 43 12.72 9.43 -0.33
N TYR A 44 12.07 8.28 -0.16
CA TYR A 44 12.50 7.00 -0.71
C TYR A 44 12.78 7.08 -2.22
N LYS A 45 11.89 7.71 -2.99
CA LYS A 45 12.08 7.87 -4.45
C LYS A 45 13.34 8.68 -4.78
N ARG A 46 13.60 9.78 -4.05
CA ARG A 46 14.82 10.58 -4.24
C ARG A 46 16.08 9.79 -3.86
N LEU A 47 16.04 9.10 -2.73
CA LEU A 47 17.15 8.26 -2.28
C LEU A 47 17.39 7.07 -3.23
N PHE A 48 16.34 6.51 -3.83
CA PHE A 48 16.45 5.44 -4.81
C PHE A 48 17.30 5.87 -6.01
N GLU A 49 17.05 7.06 -6.56
CA GLU A 49 17.83 7.60 -7.69
C GLU A 49 19.32 7.69 -7.36
N VAL A 50 19.65 8.12 -6.14
CA VAL A 50 21.03 8.24 -5.66
C VAL A 50 21.64 6.86 -5.40
N VAL A 51 21.05 6.06 -4.50
CA VAL A 51 21.60 4.78 -4.02
C VAL A 51 21.67 3.74 -5.14
N LYS A 52 20.78 3.80 -6.13
CA LYS A 52 20.79 2.87 -7.27
C LYS A 52 21.60 3.37 -8.47
N SER A 53 22.12 4.61 -8.46
CA SER A 53 23.00 5.14 -9.50
C SER A 53 24.30 4.31 -9.64
N ALA A 54 24.91 4.37 -10.82
CA ALA A 54 26.18 3.70 -11.08
C ALA A 54 27.32 4.31 -10.22
N ASP A 55 27.37 5.64 -10.14
CA ASP A 55 28.39 6.38 -9.40
C ASP A 55 28.39 6.01 -7.91
N PHE A 56 27.22 5.94 -7.29
CA PHE A 56 27.09 5.54 -5.89
C PHE A 56 27.59 4.10 -5.66
N LYS A 57 27.20 3.17 -6.54
CA LYS A 57 27.62 1.76 -6.46
C LYS A 57 29.12 1.59 -6.65
N GLU A 58 29.72 2.29 -7.62
CA GLU A 58 31.16 2.24 -7.85
C GLU A 58 31.93 2.90 -6.71
N LYS A 59 31.46 4.03 -6.15
CA LYS A 59 32.07 4.66 -4.97
C LYS A 59 32.03 3.72 -3.76
N ARG A 60 30.88 3.11 -3.47
CA ARG A 60 30.74 2.10 -2.40
C ARG A 60 31.68 0.93 -2.61
N LYS A 61 31.74 0.38 -3.83
CA LYS A 61 32.62 -0.74 -4.16
C LYS A 61 34.10 -0.36 -4.01
N ALA A 62 34.51 0.78 -4.54
CA ALA A 62 35.89 1.27 -4.43
C ALA A 62 36.29 1.43 -2.96
N LEU A 63 35.42 2.05 -2.14
CA LEU A 63 35.66 2.23 -0.72
C LEU A 63 35.62 0.93 0.07
N LYS A 64 34.90 -0.12 -0.33
CA LYS A 64 34.92 -1.41 0.38
C LYS A 64 36.05 -2.35 -0.06
N THR A 65 36.49 -2.25 -1.32
CA THR A 65 37.39 -3.25 -1.91
C THR A 65 38.85 -2.82 -1.99
N ARG A 66 39.13 -1.51 -2.04
CA ARG A 66 40.50 -1.01 -2.07
C ARG A 66 41.22 -1.38 -0.77
N LYS A 67 42.42 -1.96 -0.84
CA LYS A 67 43.20 -2.25 0.37
C LYS A 67 43.99 -1.02 0.77
N TYR A 68 44.23 -0.84 2.07
CA TYR A 68 45.11 0.21 2.58
C TYR A 68 46.52 0.11 1.95
N SER A 69 47.04 -1.10 1.76
CA SER A 69 48.32 -1.33 1.07
C SER A 69 48.39 -0.78 -0.36
N ASP A 70 47.24 -0.55 -1.00
CA ASP A 70 47.13 -0.06 -2.37
C ASP A 70 46.96 1.47 -2.41
N THR A 71 47.08 2.16 -1.27
CA THR A 71 46.93 3.63 -1.19
C THR A 71 48.29 4.33 -1.21
N GLN A 72 48.26 5.64 -1.50
CA GLN A 72 49.49 6.43 -1.52
C GLN A 72 49.97 6.71 -0.09
N GLU A 73 49.03 6.89 0.84
CA GLU A 73 49.27 7.12 2.25
C GLU A 73 50.06 5.95 2.88
N TYR A 74 49.69 4.69 2.56
CA TYR A 74 50.45 3.53 3.01
C TYR A 74 51.89 3.54 2.48
N ARG A 75 52.08 3.85 1.20
CA ARG A 75 53.41 3.88 0.57
C ARG A 75 54.28 5.00 1.14
N ASP A 76 53.71 6.17 1.35
CA ASP A 76 54.41 7.32 1.93
C ASP A 76 54.77 7.05 3.40
N MET A 77 53.87 6.40 4.16
CA MET A 77 54.16 5.97 5.53
C MET A 77 55.26 4.89 5.58
N GLU A 78 55.18 3.86 4.74
CA GLU A 78 56.19 2.80 4.66
C GLU A 78 57.56 3.38 4.24
N ALA A 79 57.58 4.30 3.27
CA ALA A 79 58.79 5.00 2.86
C ALA A 79 59.36 5.86 3.99
N PHE A 80 58.50 6.58 4.73
CA PHE A 80 58.90 7.35 5.89
C PHE A 80 59.50 6.46 6.98
N GLU A 81 58.82 5.37 7.37
CA GLU A 81 59.31 4.44 8.39
C GLU A 81 60.66 3.80 8.00
N LYS A 82 60.84 3.50 6.71
CA LYS A 82 62.11 3.01 6.19
C LYS A 82 63.24 4.03 6.33
N TYR A 83 63.02 5.28 5.95
CA TYR A 83 64.03 6.33 6.12
C TYR A 83 64.25 6.69 7.58
N ASP A 84 63.17 6.72 8.37
CA ASP A 84 63.24 7.02 9.79
C ASP A 84 64.01 5.95 10.53
N SER A 85 63.95 4.67 10.14
CA SER A 85 64.71 3.58 10.76
C SER A 85 66.15 3.42 10.22
N ASP A 86 66.53 4.15 9.16
CA ASP A 86 67.87 4.10 8.59
C ASP A 86 68.91 4.70 9.56
N SER A 87 69.81 3.86 10.07
CA SER A 87 70.78 4.27 11.08
C SER A 87 71.84 5.25 10.55
N ASP A 88 72.21 5.17 9.27
CA ASP A 88 73.13 6.11 8.64
C ASP A 88 72.42 7.47 8.46
N LEU A 89 71.15 7.48 8.09
CA LEU A 89 70.39 8.72 7.94
C LEU A 89 70.12 9.41 9.28
N ARG A 90 69.80 8.64 10.34
CA ARG A 90 69.73 9.16 11.72
C ARG A 90 71.05 9.76 12.16
N LEU A 91 72.16 9.06 11.89
CA LEU A 91 73.50 9.56 12.19
C LEU A 91 73.77 10.85 11.43
N TYR A 92 73.35 10.96 10.16
CA TYR A 92 73.49 12.17 9.36
C TYR A 92 72.81 13.36 10.03
N PHE A 93 71.52 13.25 10.38
CA PHE A 93 70.80 14.35 11.03
C PHE A 93 71.36 14.69 12.42
N LYS A 94 71.81 13.68 13.19
CA LYS A 94 72.50 13.90 14.46
C LYS A 94 73.81 14.69 14.28
N THR A 95 74.62 14.31 13.28
CA THR A 95 75.87 15.01 12.96
C THR A 95 75.58 16.41 12.41
N LEU A 96 74.54 16.58 11.60
CA LEU A 96 74.11 17.87 11.04
C LEU A 96 73.83 18.90 12.14
N ASP A 97 73.21 18.47 13.24
CA ASP A 97 72.88 19.34 14.39
C ASP A 97 74.04 19.52 15.39
N SER A 98 75.11 18.75 15.26
CA SER A 98 76.24 18.72 16.20
C SER A 98 77.06 20.02 16.20
N LYS A 99 77.65 20.37 17.36
CA LYS A 99 78.54 21.53 17.47
C LYS A 99 79.85 21.25 16.74
N GLU A 100 80.32 20.01 16.82
CA GLU A 100 81.55 19.52 16.22
C GLU A 100 81.55 19.72 14.70
N LEU A 101 80.43 19.41 14.02
CA LEU A 101 80.30 19.68 12.59
C LEU A 101 80.29 21.18 12.30
N LYS A 102 79.54 21.98 13.07
CA LYS A 102 79.45 23.44 12.87
C LYS A 102 80.83 24.09 12.98
N ASP A 103 81.56 23.78 14.05
CA ASP A 103 82.91 24.28 14.28
C ASP A 103 83.88 23.85 13.16
N TYR A 104 83.74 22.62 12.65
CA TYR A 104 84.60 22.13 11.56
C TYR A 104 84.26 22.78 10.20
N ILE A 105 82.99 22.98 9.88
CA ILE A 105 82.57 23.67 8.65
C ILE A 105 83.02 25.14 8.68
N GLU A 106 82.85 25.82 9.81
CA GLU A 106 83.36 27.18 10.00
C GLU A 106 84.88 27.25 9.84
N PHE A 107 85.62 26.28 10.40
CA PHE A 107 87.06 26.18 10.21
C PHE A 107 87.45 25.92 8.75
N LYS A 108 86.69 25.08 8.04
CA LYS A 108 86.93 24.75 6.63
C LYS A 108 86.85 25.97 5.70
N ASP A 109 86.07 26.97 6.09
CA ASP A 109 85.92 28.23 5.37
C ASP A 109 87.01 29.27 5.70
N THR A 110 87.93 28.96 6.63
CA THR A 110 89.07 29.84 6.94
C THR A 110 90.28 29.55 6.06
N ASP A 111 91.17 30.54 5.93
CA ASP A 111 92.46 30.37 5.26
C ASP A 111 93.38 29.36 5.96
N GLU A 112 93.03 28.86 7.16
CA GLU A 112 93.85 27.89 7.89
C GLU A 112 93.54 26.43 7.53
N TYR A 113 92.50 26.16 6.76
CA TYR A 113 92.08 24.79 6.44
C TYR A 113 93.18 23.97 5.76
N TYR A 114 94.00 24.59 4.91
CA TYR A 114 95.11 23.90 4.22
C TYR A 114 96.11 23.28 5.19
N LYS A 115 96.24 23.83 6.42
CA LYS A 115 97.15 23.33 7.46
C LYS A 115 96.81 21.89 7.89
N LEU A 116 95.58 21.41 7.67
CA LEU A 116 95.21 20.00 7.91
C LEU A 116 95.89 18.99 6.97
N SER A 117 96.55 19.47 5.91
CA SER A 117 97.33 18.62 5.01
C SER A 117 98.80 18.48 5.43
N ASP A 118 99.25 19.27 6.40
CA ASP A 118 100.63 19.26 6.92
C ASP A 118 100.67 18.57 8.29
N ALA A 119 101.33 17.41 8.35
CA ALA A 119 101.42 16.60 9.57
C ALA A 119 102.18 17.30 10.71
N ASP A 120 103.17 18.13 10.37
CA ASP A 120 103.95 18.87 11.36
C ASP A 120 103.11 19.98 11.98
N GLU A 121 102.26 20.66 11.21
CA GLU A 121 101.36 21.70 11.71
C GLU A 121 100.20 21.11 12.55
N VAL A 122 99.65 19.96 12.13
CA VAL A 122 98.62 19.26 12.89
C VAL A 122 99.14 18.81 14.27
N SER A 123 100.36 18.26 14.34
CA SER A 123 100.94 17.76 15.61
C SER A 123 101.24 18.86 16.66
N LYS A 124 101.31 20.13 16.23
CA LYS A 124 101.60 21.29 17.11
C LYS A 124 100.34 21.97 17.67
N SER A 125 99.15 21.62 17.18
CA SER A 125 97.90 22.27 17.56
C SER A 125 96.83 21.23 17.89
N ALA A 126 96.46 21.14 19.17
CA ALA A 126 95.38 20.26 19.63
C ALA A 126 94.08 20.49 18.85
N LYS A 127 93.80 21.74 18.45
CA LYS A 127 92.60 22.08 17.66
C LYS A 127 92.68 21.55 16.22
N LEU A 128 93.86 21.62 15.58
CA LEU A 128 94.03 21.05 14.23
C LEU A 128 93.99 19.52 14.28
N GLU A 129 94.52 18.90 15.34
CA GLU A 129 94.41 17.47 15.58
C GLU A 129 92.94 17.01 15.75
N GLU A 130 92.15 17.71 16.56
CA GLU A 130 90.71 17.46 16.72
C GLU A 130 89.95 17.55 15.38
N TYR A 131 90.19 18.59 14.57
CA TYR A 131 89.58 18.72 13.25
C TYR A 131 90.04 17.63 12.28
N LYS A 132 91.30 17.20 12.34
CA LYS A 132 91.80 16.12 11.49
C LYS A 132 91.16 14.77 11.85
N ILE A 133 91.01 14.49 13.15
CA ILE A 133 90.32 13.30 13.65
C ILE A 133 88.86 13.33 13.21
N PHE A 134 88.18 14.47 13.34
CA PHE A 134 86.79 14.63 12.93
C PHE A 134 86.61 14.46 11.40
N GLU A 135 87.49 15.02 10.55
CA GLU A 135 87.47 14.83 9.09
C GLU A 135 87.54 13.34 8.70
N HIS A 136 88.24 12.51 9.47
CA HIS A 136 88.40 11.07 9.21
C HIS A 136 87.36 10.20 9.90
N SER A 137 86.53 10.79 10.77
CA SER A 137 85.51 10.10 11.56
C SER A 137 84.42 9.48 10.70
N LYS A 138 83.67 8.53 11.28
CA LYS A 138 82.50 7.93 10.62
C LYS A 138 81.41 8.98 10.41
N GLU A 139 81.27 9.89 11.36
CA GLU A 139 80.31 10.98 11.43
C GLU A 139 80.47 11.94 10.24
N TYR A 140 81.68 12.46 10.00
CA TYR A 140 81.92 13.38 8.89
C TYR A 140 81.80 12.71 7.51
N LYS A 141 82.31 11.48 7.36
CA LYS A 141 82.14 10.69 6.12
C LYS A 141 80.66 10.44 5.82
N ASN A 142 79.86 10.15 6.84
CA ASN A 142 78.42 9.99 6.71
C ASN A 142 77.71 11.32 6.40
N TYR A 143 78.13 12.42 7.03
CA TYR A 143 77.69 13.77 6.69
C TYR A 143 77.92 14.07 5.21
N ALA A 144 79.15 13.92 4.71
CA ALA A 144 79.49 14.19 3.32
C ALA A 144 78.71 13.32 2.32
N ARG A 145 78.39 12.07 2.68
CA ARG A 145 77.59 11.15 1.85
C ARG A 145 76.14 11.61 1.68
N PHE A 146 75.52 12.10 2.76
CA PHE A 146 74.08 12.43 2.77
C PHE A 146 73.78 13.91 2.59
N HIS A 147 74.74 14.80 2.82
CA HIS A 147 74.55 16.23 2.64
C HIS A 147 74.20 16.53 1.18
N ASN A 148 73.06 17.19 0.96
CA ASN A 148 72.43 17.43 -0.35
C ASN A 148 71.95 16.19 -1.14
N SER A 149 71.99 14.99 -0.54
CA SER A 149 71.47 13.77 -1.17
C SER A 149 69.94 13.81 -1.35
N PHE A 150 69.44 13.05 -2.33
CA PHE A 150 68.00 12.85 -2.50
C PHE A 150 67.37 12.22 -1.26
N ALA A 151 68.02 11.23 -0.63
CA ALA A 151 67.52 10.54 0.55
C ALA A 151 67.28 11.49 1.74
N ALA A 152 68.21 12.42 2.00
CA ALA A 152 68.05 13.41 3.06
C ALA A 152 66.91 14.40 2.77
N LYS A 153 66.78 14.86 1.51
CA LYS A 153 65.69 15.75 1.09
C LYS A 153 64.33 15.06 1.16
N GLU A 154 64.26 13.81 0.72
CA GLU A 154 63.04 13.03 0.69
C GLU A 154 62.57 12.66 2.10
N TYR A 155 63.48 12.33 3.02
CA TYR A 155 63.10 12.12 4.42
C TYR A 155 62.49 13.37 5.05
N ILE A 156 63.06 14.56 4.82
CA ILE A 156 62.48 15.83 5.33
C ILE A 156 61.07 16.03 4.76
N ARG A 157 60.91 15.87 3.44
CA ARG A 157 59.60 15.98 2.76
C ARG A 157 58.57 15.01 3.33
N LEU A 158 58.94 13.74 3.49
CA LEU A 158 58.07 12.70 4.05
C LEU A 158 57.74 12.99 5.52
N LYS A 159 58.72 13.41 6.32
CA LYS A 159 58.53 13.80 7.72
C LYS A 159 57.54 14.95 7.86
N GLU A 160 57.61 15.95 6.98
CA GLU A 160 56.63 17.05 6.92
C GLU A 160 55.25 16.56 6.46
N LEU A 161 55.20 15.73 5.41
CA LEU A 161 53.96 15.18 4.86
C LEU A 161 53.21 14.34 5.90
N VAL A 162 53.85 13.36 6.54
CA VAL A 162 53.22 12.49 7.53
C VAL A 162 52.86 13.22 8.83
N ALA A 163 53.54 14.35 9.11
CA ALA A 163 53.20 15.21 10.23
C ALA A 163 51.94 16.06 9.98
N SER A 164 51.56 16.28 8.71
CA SER A 164 50.40 17.09 8.35
C SER A 164 49.08 16.46 8.83
N ASP A 165 48.14 17.31 9.25
CA ASP A 165 46.82 16.85 9.71
C ASP A 165 46.00 16.21 8.57
N GLU A 166 46.19 16.68 7.34
CA GLU A 166 45.54 16.13 6.15
C GLU A 166 45.99 14.69 5.90
N PHE A 167 47.30 14.44 5.92
CA PHE A 167 47.83 13.09 5.75
C PHE A 167 47.36 12.15 6.84
N LYS A 168 47.42 12.58 8.12
CA LYS A 168 46.95 11.78 9.25
C LYS A 168 45.50 11.36 9.08
N LYS A 169 44.61 12.30 8.74
CA LYS A 169 43.18 12.01 8.50
C LYS A 169 42.97 11.04 7.34
N ASN A 170 43.63 11.24 6.21
CA ASN A 170 43.48 10.35 5.05
C ASN A 170 44.05 8.96 5.33
N ASN A 171 45.19 8.89 6.02
CA ASN A 171 45.82 7.65 6.40
C ASN A 171 44.95 6.84 7.38
N GLU A 172 44.40 7.50 8.41
CA GLU A 172 43.44 6.91 9.34
C GLU A 172 42.18 6.42 8.61
N PHE A 173 41.62 7.23 7.71
CA PHE A 173 40.44 6.85 6.91
C PHE A 173 40.69 5.61 6.05
N TRP A 174 41.81 5.54 5.33
CA TRP A 174 42.12 4.37 4.49
C TRP A 174 42.51 3.13 5.29
N ALA A 175 43.10 3.31 6.47
CA ALA A 175 43.44 2.23 7.39
C ALA A 175 42.20 1.60 8.05
N ASP A 176 41.09 2.34 8.16
CA ASP A 176 39.83 1.82 8.71
C ASP A 176 39.17 0.80 7.75
N PRO A 177 38.99 -0.47 8.15
CA PRO A 177 38.29 -1.47 7.33
C PRO A 177 36.79 -1.16 7.17
N ASN A 178 36.20 -0.35 8.06
CA ASN A 178 34.80 0.07 8.04
C ASN A 178 34.63 1.54 7.62
N ARG A 179 35.57 2.07 6.84
CA ARG A 179 35.55 3.46 6.37
C ARG A 179 34.36 3.81 5.48
N TRP A 180 33.67 2.83 4.89
CA TRP A 180 32.43 3.13 4.16
C TRP A 180 31.37 3.61 5.14
N GLU A 181 31.27 2.95 6.29
CA GLU A 181 30.29 3.20 7.33
C GLU A 181 30.47 4.57 8.00
N THR A 182 31.62 5.22 7.81
CA THR A 182 31.90 6.58 8.29
C THR A 182 31.49 7.68 7.31
N THR A 183 31.02 7.34 6.11
CA THR A 183 30.65 8.31 5.05
C THR A 183 29.19 8.79 5.15
N GLU A 184 28.92 10.00 4.64
CA GLU A 184 27.55 10.51 4.45
C GLU A 184 26.75 9.66 3.45
N GLU A 185 27.42 9.10 2.45
CA GLU A 185 26.79 8.18 1.51
C GLU A 185 26.28 6.90 2.19
N TYR A 186 27.00 6.38 3.18
CA TYR A 186 26.49 5.26 3.96
C TYR A 186 25.24 5.63 4.74
N GLN A 187 25.19 6.83 5.35
CA GLN A 187 23.97 7.31 6.01
C GLN A 187 22.79 7.42 5.03
N THR A 188 23.07 7.88 3.81
CA THR A 188 22.10 7.91 2.71
C THR A 188 21.60 6.50 2.33
N GLU A 189 22.51 5.52 2.24
CA GLU A 189 22.18 4.10 2.02
C GLU A 189 21.34 3.52 3.17
N CYS A 190 21.73 3.78 4.42
CA CYS A 190 20.99 3.34 5.61
C CYS A 190 19.58 3.91 5.62
N ARG A 191 19.41 5.21 5.39
CA ARG A 191 18.09 5.85 5.37
C ARG A 191 17.19 5.29 4.27
N PHE A 192 17.74 5.02 3.10
CA PHE A 192 17.02 4.37 2.00
C PHE A 192 16.45 3.01 2.41
N TYR A 193 17.27 2.16 3.03
CA TYR A 193 16.83 0.83 3.48
C TYR A 193 15.94 0.90 4.73
N GLU A 194 16.14 1.87 5.62
CA GLU A 194 15.25 2.09 6.78
C GLU A 194 13.81 2.37 6.35
N ILE A 195 13.60 3.21 5.34
CA ILE A 195 12.26 3.48 4.81
C ILE A 195 11.67 2.22 4.15
N ALA A 196 12.48 1.51 3.36
CA ALA A 196 12.07 0.26 2.70
C ALA A 196 11.66 -0.83 3.70
N ASP A 197 12.42 -0.94 4.78
CA ASP A 197 12.26 -1.93 5.84
C ASP A 197 11.37 -1.43 6.99
N SER A 198 10.74 -0.26 6.86
CA SER A 198 9.67 0.14 7.76
C SER A 198 8.46 -0.80 7.61
N GLU A 199 7.59 -0.89 8.61
CA GLU A 199 6.37 -1.71 8.50
C GLU A 199 5.51 -1.28 7.30
N ALA A 200 5.29 0.03 7.14
CA ALA A 200 4.54 0.61 6.04
C ALA A 200 5.24 0.39 4.69
N GLY A 201 6.57 0.56 4.64
CA GLY A 201 7.38 0.29 3.44
C GLY A 201 7.30 -1.16 3.00
N ARG A 202 7.52 -2.11 3.91
CA ARG A 202 7.37 -3.55 3.62
C ARG A 202 5.98 -3.89 3.12
N PHE A 203 4.94 -3.36 3.77
CA PHE A 203 3.56 -3.56 3.32
C PHE A 203 3.34 -3.00 1.92
N PHE A 204 3.78 -1.77 1.65
CA PHE A 204 3.63 -1.12 0.35
C PHE A 204 4.38 -1.85 -0.78
N PHE A 205 5.68 -2.13 -0.60
CA PHE A 205 6.51 -2.75 -1.64
C PHE A 205 6.21 -4.23 -1.89
N SER A 206 5.62 -4.94 -0.92
CA SER A 206 5.18 -6.33 -1.11
C SER A 206 3.74 -6.46 -1.60
N THR A 207 2.96 -5.38 -1.57
CA THR A 207 1.56 -5.40 -1.99
C THR A 207 1.44 -5.26 -3.50
N ASP A 208 0.78 -6.22 -4.14
CA ASP A 208 0.33 -6.10 -5.53
C ASP A 208 -0.83 -5.09 -5.60
N PRO A 209 -0.66 -3.91 -6.23
CA PRO A 209 -1.72 -2.91 -6.33
C PRO A 209 -2.93 -3.41 -7.13
N GLU A 210 -2.78 -4.44 -7.98
CA GLU A 210 -3.88 -5.04 -8.73
C GLU A 210 -5.01 -5.55 -7.82
N LYS A 211 -4.69 -5.96 -6.58
CA LYS A 211 -5.70 -6.39 -5.60
C LYS A 211 -6.68 -5.28 -5.26
N PHE A 212 -6.26 -4.01 -5.40
CA PHE A 212 -7.08 -2.83 -5.13
C PHE A 212 -7.88 -2.34 -6.33
N LYS A 213 -7.68 -2.90 -7.54
CA LYS A 213 -8.46 -2.48 -8.73
C LYS A 213 -9.96 -2.50 -8.51
N ARG A 214 -10.48 -3.47 -7.74
CA ARG A 214 -11.91 -3.51 -7.41
C ARG A 214 -12.37 -2.27 -6.65
N ILE A 215 -11.53 -1.72 -5.76
CA ILE A 215 -11.81 -0.50 -4.99
C ILE A 215 -11.54 0.73 -5.85
N GLU A 216 -10.42 0.78 -6.57
CA GLU A 216 -10.05 1.92 -7.43
C GLU A 216 -11.04 2.12 -8.60
N ASN A 217 -11.59 1.05 -9.16
CA ASN A 217 -12.58 1.11 -10.24
C ASN A 217 -14.00 1.46 -9.75
N MET A 218 -14.23 1.62 -8.43
CA MET A 218 -15.51 2.08 -7.90
C MET A 218 -15.64 3.60 -8.04
N VAL A 219 -15.98 4.06 -9.26
CA VAL A 219 -16.19 5.48 -9.57
C VAL A 219 -17.42 6.05 -8.85
N VAL A 220 -18.40 5.20 -8.60
CA VAL A 220 -19.61 5.51 -7.86
C VAL A 220 -19.78 4.41 -6.83
N TYR A 221 -19.84 4.76 -5.56
CA TYR A 221 -20.09 3.83 -4.46
C TYR A 221 -21.06 4.48 -3.48
N ARG A 222 -22.25 3.89 -3.34
CA ARG A 222 -23.19 4.25 -2.27
C ARG A 222 -23.56 3.01 -1.49
N LYS A 223 -23.35 3.06 -0.16
CA LYS A 223 -23.79 2.04 0.78
C LYS A 223 -24.71 2.67 1.80
N ASP A 224 -25.94 2.16 1.86
CA ASP A 224 -26.95 2.58 2.81
C ASP A 224 -27.13 1.48 3.86
N LEU A 225 -26.86 1.82 5.12
CA LEU A 225 -27.00 0.95 6.30
C LEU A 225 -28.38 1.10 6.97
N PHE A 226 -29.22 1.99 6.45
CA PHE A 226 -30.52 2.35 7.01
C PHE A 226 -30.45 2.97 8.42
N ASP A 227 -29.43 3.80 8.66
CA ASP A 227 -29.21 4.54 9.92
C ASP A 227 -30.17 5.75 10.08
N TYR A 228 -31.43 5.53 9.71
CA TYR A 228 -32.51 6.51 9.78
C TYR A 228 -33.47 6.15 10.92
N LYS A 229 -34.14 7.16 11.49
CA LYS A 229 -35.22 6.93 12.47
C LYS A 229 -36.55 6.58 11.81
N LYS A 230 -36.78 7.06 10.58
CA LYS A 230 -38.02 6.94 9.80
C LYS A 230 -37.70 7.05 8.31
N LEU A 231 -38.64 6.63 7.45
CA LEU A 231 -38.50 6.73 5.98
C LEU A 231 -38.44 8.19 5.51
N ASP A 232 -39.16 9.08 6.18
CA ASP A 232 -39.13 10.52 5.90
C ASP A 232 -37.73 11.10 6.17
N GLY A 233 -37.12 11.66 5.13
CA GLY A 233 -35.72 12.12 5.13
C GLY A 233 -34.69 11.03 4.77
N SER A 234 -35.13 9.83 4.37
CA SER A 234 -34.26 8.78 3.82
C SER A 234 -34.33 8.73 2.28
N ALA A 235 -33.46 7.94 1.65
CA ALA A 235 -33.51 7.68 0.21
C ALA A 235 -34.63 6.69 -0.21
N TRP A 236 -35.46 6.26 0.75
CA TRP A 236 -36.48 5.21 0.58
C TRP A 236 -37.88 5.77 0.77
N SER A 237 -38.80 5.35 -0.10
CA SER A 237 -40.20 5.77 -0.07
C SER A 237 -41.14 4.56 0.05
N PRO A 238 -42.23 4.67 0.83
CA PRO A 238 -43.24 3.62 0.90
C PRO A 238 -44.04 3.51 -0.40
N GLY A 239 -44.47 2.29 -0.71
CA GLY A 239 -45.25 1.96 -1.89
C GLY A 239 -44.42 1.71 -3.15
N PHE A 240 -45.12 1.46 -4.24
CA PHE A 240 -44.53 1.32 -5.57
C PHE A 240 -44.14 2.69 -6.14
N PHE A 241 -43.10 2.72 -6.96
CA PHE A 241 -42.75 3.90 -7.75
C PHE A 241 -43.14 3.68 -9.21
N TYR A 242 -43.79 4.69 -9.78
CA TYR A 242 -44.15 4.75 -11.19
C TYR A 242 -43.77 6.11 -11.77
N ASN A 243 -43.37 6.12 -13.03
CA ASN A 243 -43.04 7.36 -13.75
C ASN A 243 -44.27 8.25 -13.99
N GLY A 244 -45.48 7.66 -14.07
CA GLY A 244 -46.72 8.42 -14.21
C GLY A 244 -47.21 8.97 -12.87
N GLU A 245 -47.32 10.29 -12.76
CA GLU A 245 -47.69 11.00 -11.52
C GLU A 245 -49.12 10.70 -11.03
N SER A 246 -50.03 10.25 -11.91
CA SER A 246 -51.43 9.96 -11.56
C SER A 246 -51.64 8.62 -10.86
N LEU A 247 -50.62 7.75 -10.80
CA LEU A 247 -50.75 6.39 -10.28
C LEU A 247 -50.63 6.35 -8.75
N LYS A 248 -51.61 5.71 -8.09
CA LYS A 248 -51.57 5.49 -6.64
C LYS A 248 -50.41 4.55 -6.28
N ARG A 249 -49.47 5.07 -5.48
CA ARG A 249 -48.24 4.35 -5.08
C ARG A 249 -48.46 3.34 -3.95
N ILE A 250 -49.38 3.65 -3.03
CA ILE A 250 -49.73 2.78 -1.90
C ILE A 250 -50.99 2.01 -2.27
N HIS A 251 -50.83 0.74 -2.64
CA HIS A 251 -51.90 -0.19 -2.91
C HIS A 251 -51.41 -1.63 -2.76
N SER A 252 -52.35 -2.57 -2.64
CA SER A 252 -52.14 -4.02 -2.74
C SER A 252 -52.68 -4.57 -4.06
N PHE A 253 -52.54 -5.85 -4.33
CA PHE A 253 -53.24 -6.51 -5.44
C PHE A 253 -54.45 -7.32 -4.96
N THR A 254 -55.53 -7.37 -5.75
CA THR A 254 -56.72 -8.17 -5.38
C THR A 254 -56.42 -9.66 -5.25
N LYS A 255 -55.37 -10.14 -5.95
CA LYS A 255 -54.87 -11.52 -5.90
C LYS A 255 -53.81 -11.77 -4.81
N GLU A 256 -53.75 -10.91 -3.79
CA GLU A 256 -52.89 -11.05 -2.61
C GLU A 256 -53.71 -11.04 -1.30
N GLN A 257 -53.12 -11.52 -0.21
CA GLN A 257 -53.79 -11.65 1.10
C GLN A 257 -53.40 -10.57 2.11
N GLN A 258 -52.45 -9.68 1.78
CA GLN A 258 -51.97 -8.62 2.65
C GLN A 258 -52.27 -7.20 2.12
N ALA A 259 -52.59 -6.29 3.04
CA ALA A 259 -52.69 -4.84 2.81
C ALA A 259 -51.30 -4.19 2.90
N ASN A 260 -50.90 -3.39 1.91
CA ASN A 260 -49.71 -2.56 1.97
C ASN A 260 -50.04 -1.25 2.69
N MET A 261 -49.39 -0.99 3.83
CA MET A 261 -49.82 0.01 4.81
C MET A 261 -49.11 1.36 4.73
N GLY A 262 -48.35 1.60 3.67
CA GLY A 262 -47.71 2.90 3.42
C GLY A 262 -46.50 3.16 4.32
N GLY A 263 -45.76 2.10 4.66
CA GLY A 263 -44.55 2.17 5.49
C GLY A 263 -44.78 1.94 6.97
N LYS A 264 -46.02 1.69 7.43
CA LYS A 264 -46.35 1.40 8.84
C LYS A 264 -45.77 0.07 9.33
N ASN A 265 -45.41 -0.82 8.40
CA ASN A 265 -44.81 -2.11 8.68
C ASN A 265 -43.28 -2.10 8.50
N ILE A 266 -42.68 -0.91 8.39
CA ILE A 266 -41.23 -0.72 8.22
C ILE A 266 -40.59 -0.26 9.54
N THR A 267 -39.50 -0.93 9.93
CA THR A 267 -38.62 -0.53 11.04
C THR A 267 -37.22 -0.23 10.49
N LEU A 268 -36.58 0.82 11.00
CA LEU A 268 -35.24 1.30 10.59
C LEU A 268 -34.30 1.46 11.80
N GLY A 269 -33.02 1.74 11.55
CA GLY A 269 -32.01 2.08 12.56
C GLY A 269 -31.00 0.98 12.88
N ASN A 270 -31.18 -0.23 12.36
CA ASN A 270 -30.23 -1.35 12.42
C ASN A 270 -30.42 -2.22 11.16
N GLY A 271 -30.33 -1.60 9.99
CA GLY A 271 -30.95 -2.10 8.77
C GLY A 271 -32.43 -1.72 8.66
N MET A 272 -33.08 -2.22 7.62
CA MET A 272 -34.50 -2.07 7.35
C MET A 272 -35.23 -3.41 7.47
N THR A 273 -36.31 -3.45 8.25
CA THR A 273 -37.18 -4.64 8.34
C THR A 273 -38.57 -4.33 7.81
N ILE A 274 -39.06 -5.15 6.88
CA ILE A 274 -40.47 -5.19 6.44
C ILE A 274 -41.18 -6.31 7.20
N SER A 275 -42.13 -5.97 8.07
CA SER A 275 -42.87 -6.93 8.90
C SER A 275 -44.24 -7.27 8.30
N THR A 276 -44.49 -8.53 7.99
CA THR A 276 -45.84 -9.00 7.65
C THR A 276 -46.53 -9.50 8.90
N LYS A 277 -47.67 -8.92 9.25
CA LYS A 277 -48.40 -9.18 10.51
C LYS A 277 -49.79 -9.72 10.24
N ASN A 278 -50.30 -10.56 11.13
CA ASN A 278 -51.68 -11.05 11.08
C ASN A 278 -52.61 -9.99 11.70
N GLU A 279 -52.93 -8.99 10.90
CA GLU A 279 -53.70 -7.82 11.28
C GLU A 279 -54.69 -7.51 10.15
N LYS A 280 -55.98 -7.42 10.50
CA LYS A 280 -57.00 -7.06 9.52
C LYS A 280 -56.88 -5.59 9.15
N ALA A 281 -56.92 -5.30 7.86
CA ALA A 281 -56.93 -3.93 7.36
C ALA A 281 -57.73 -3.82 6.05
N THR A 282 -58.45 -2.72 5.90
CA THR A 282 -59.02 -2.32 4.61
C THR A 282 -58.03 -1.42 3.90
N ALA A 283 -57.72 -1.76 2.65
CA ALA A 283 -56.80 -0.98 1.83
C ALA A 283 -57.23 -0.97 0.36
N LEU A 284 -56.67 -0.02 -0.39
CA LEU A 284 -56.84 0.05 -1.83
C LEU A 284 -56.10 -1.11 -2.51
N ALA A 285 -56.78 -1.80 -3.40
CA ALA A 285 -56.27 -2.95 -4.14
C ALA A 285 -56.43 -2.74 -5.64
N TRP A 286 -55.37 -2.97 -6.42
CA TRP A 286 -55.46 -2.98 -7.87
C TRP A 286 -56.03 -4.30 -8.38
N ASP A 287 -57.09 -4.19 -9.18
CA ASP A 287 -57.70 -5.25 -9.96
C ASP A 287 -57.47 -5.03 -11.45
N GLU A 288 -57.15 -6.10 -12.18
CA GLU A 288 -56.88 -6.05 -13.63
C GLU A 288 -58.09 -5.57 -14.46
N LYS A 289 -59.32 -5.78 -13.98
CA LYS A 289 -60.57 -5.43 -14.69
C LYS A 289 -61.21 -4.18 -14.12
N CYS A 290 -61.24 -4.06 -12.80
CA CYS A 290 -61.98 -2.98 -12.12
C CYS A 290 -61.12 -1.77 -11.75
N GLY A 291 -59.80 -1.83 -11.95
CA GLY A 291 -58.88 -0.82 -11.46
C GLY A 291 -58.77 -0.86 -9.94
N PHE A 292 -58.70 0.30 -9.27
CA PHE A 292 -58.56 0.37 -7.82
C PHE A 292 -59.90 0.14 -7.10
N VAL A 293 -59.94 -0.85 -6.19
CA VAL A 293 -61.09 -1.19 -5.35
C VAL A 293 -60.67 -1.28 -3.88
N GLU A 294 -61.59 -1.03 -2.95
CA GLU A 294 -61.34 -1.31 -1.53
C GLU A 294 -61.51 -2.81 -1.26
N LYS A 295 -60.60 -3.38 -0.46
CA LYS A 295 -60.61 -4.79 -0.08
C LYS A 295 -60.19 -4.93 1.39
N GLU A 296 -60.88 -5.80 2.12
CA GLU A 296 -60.44 -6.27 3.44
C GLU A 296 -59.36 -7.36 3.26
N PHE A 297 -58.23 -7.19 3.96
CA PHE A 297 -57.12 -8.13 4.01
C PHE A 297 -56.97 -8.70 5.42
N GLN A 298 -56.44 -9.92 5.52
CA GLN A 298 -56.19 -10.59 6.81
C GLN A 298 -54.80 -10.30 7.36
N PHE A 299 -53.89 -9.83 6.51
CA PHE A 299 -52.52 -9.49 6.88
C PHE A 299 -52.22 -8.05 6.50
N THR A 300 -51.25 -7.44 7.17
CA THR A 300 -50.60 -6.18 6.77
C THR A 300 -49.15 -6.44 6.37
N SER A 301 -48.64 -5.68 5.41
CA SER A 301 -47.23 -5.67 5.01
C SER A 301 -46.90 -4.34 4.34
N ASP A 302 -45.76 -4.27 3.65
CA ASP A 302 -45.40 -3.07 2.89
C ASP A 302 -44.51 -3.36 1.67
N VAL A 303 -44.51 -2.36 0.79
CA VAL A 303 -43.59 -2.19 -0.34
C VAL A 303 -42.76 -0.95 -0.04
N VAL A 304 -41.47 -1.00 -0.34
CA VAL A 304 -40.57 0.15 -0.26
C VAL A 304 -39.69 0.21 -1.51
N ASN A 305 -39.49 1.41 -2.03
CA ASN A 305 -38.65 1.65 -3.20
C ASN A 305 -37.53 2.64 -2.88
N GLY A 306 -36.38 2.44 -3.52
CA GLY A 306 -35.20 3.30 -3.40
C GLY A 306 -34.95 4.10 -4.66
N HIS A 307 -35.99 4.67 -5.30
CA HIS A 307 -35.80 5.50 -6.50
C HIS A 307 -34.78 6.61 -6.25
N SER A 308 -34.93 7.35 -5.15
CA SER A 308 -34.03 8.45 -4.79
C SER A 308 -32.64 8.01 -4.36
N LEU A 309 -32.43 6.73 -4.04
CA LEU A 309 -31.08 6.19 -3.79
C LEU A 309 -30.19 6.24 -5.04
N VAL A 310 -30.77 6.31 -6.24
CA VAL A 310 -30.05 6.19 -7.52
C VAL A 310 -30.56 7.19 -8.57
N GLU A 311 -31.25 8.26 -8.16
CA GLU A 311 -31.89 9.21 -9.08
C GLU A 311 -30.92 10.16 -9.80
N ASP A 312 -29.72 10.34 -9.27
CA ASP A 312 -28.68 11.23 -9.76
C ASP A 312 -27.51 10.49 -10.42
N GLN A 313 -27.52 9.15 -10.47
CA GLN A 313 -26.39 8.37 -10.98
C GLN A 313 -26.79 7.06 -11.64
N GLU A 314 -25.97 6.60 -12.59
CA GLU A 314 -26.02 5.22 -13.09
C GLU A 314 -25.09 4.32 -12.26
N TYR A 315 -25.47 3.04 -12.12
CA TYR A 315 -24.65 2.03 -11.47
C TYR A 315 -24.63 0.73 -12.31
N SER A 316 -23.49 0.05 -12.35
CA SER A 316 -23.35 -1.23 -13.05
C SER A 316 -23.62 -2.42 -12.13
N GLY A 317 -23.58 -2.26 -10.80
CA GLY A 317 -23.85 -3.33 -9.85
C GLY A 317 -24.59 -2.89 -8.59
N ILE A 318 -25.43 -3.78 -8.06
CA ILE A 318 -26.11 -3.65 -6.76
C ILE A 318 -25.92 -4.93 -5.94
N ARG A 319 -25.65 -4.76 -4.65
CA ARG A 319 -25.43 -5.84 -3.69
C ARG A 319 -26.24 -5.56 -2.43
N VAL A 320 -26.97 -6.56 -1.96
CA VAL A 320 -27.86 -6.43 -0.81
C VAL A 320 -27.62 -7.56 0.17
N LYS A 321 -27.37 -7.23 1.44
CA LYS A 321 -27.35 -8.21 2.53
C LYS A 321 -28.73 -8.31 3.13
N MET A 322 -29.41 -9.43 2.93
CA MET A 322 -30.74 -9.65 3.49
C MET A 322 -30.98 -11.09 3.93
N ARG A 323 -31.98 -11.26 4.80
CA ARG A 323 -32.54 -12.54 5.23
C ARG A 323 -34.05 -12.40 5.36
N CYS A 324 -34.76 -13.51 5.37
CA CYS A 324 -36.20 -13.48 5.57
C CYS A 324 -36.76 -14.74 6.24
N ASN A 325 -37.94 -14.62 6.83
CA ASN A 325 -38.64 -15.72 7.48
C ASN A 325 -40.16 -15.63 7.26
N GLY A 326 -40.88 -16.68 7.67
CA GLY A 326 -42.32 -16.80 7.49
C GLY A 326 -42.71 -17.60 6.26
N ASN A 327 -43.94 -18.12 6.28
CA ASN A 327 -44.55 -18.82 5.15
C ASN A 327 -45.23 -17.83 4.19
N ILE A 328 -44.45 -16.88 3.71
CA ILE A 328 -44.86 -15.83 2.76
C ILE A 328 -43.83 -15.74 1.63
N ASN A 329 -44.02 -14.80 0.71
CA ASN A 329 -43.01 -14.51 -0.29
C ASN A 329 -42.34 -13.17 0.03
N HIS A 330 -41.04 -13.08 -0.25
CA HIS A 330 -40.27 -11.84 -0.14
C HIS A 330 -39.60 -11.56 -1.46
N ALA A 331 -39.51 -10.31 -1.86
CA ALA A 331 -38.90 -9.92 -3.12
C ALA A 331 -37.91 -8.79 -2.92
N PHE A 332 -36.73 -8.96 -3.53
CA PHE A 332 -35.83 -7.90 -3.93
C PHE A 332 -35.82 -7.86 -5.46
N TRP A 333 -36.24 -6.73 -6.01
CA TRP A 333 -36.39 -6.55 -7.45
C TRP A 333 -35.96 -5.14 -7.83
N LEU A 334 -35.63 -4.95 -9.10
CA LEU A 334 -35.31 -3.64 -9.66
C LEU A 334 -36.38 -3.23 -10.68
N SER A 335 -36.67 -1.93 -10.70
CA SER A 335 -37.69 -1.31 -11.54
C SER A 335 -37.17 -0.06 -12.21
N SER A 336 -37.63 0.21 -13.43
CA SER A 336 -37.43 1.49 -14.11
C SER A 336 -38.59 2.48 -13.89
N GLY A 337 -39.57 2.12 -13.05
CA GLY A 337 -40.84 2.86 -12.89
C GLY A 337 -41.86 2.59 -13.99
N ASN A 338 -41.48 1.81 -15.01
CA ASN A 338 -42.37 1.26 -16.05
C ASN A 338 -42.75 -0.19 -15.71
N LYS A 339 -43.76 -0.74 -16.39
CA LYS A 339 -44.23 -2.12 -16.16
C LYS A 339 -43.17 -3.19 -16.49
N ILE A 340 -42.45 -2.99 -17.59
CA ILE A 340 -41.38 -3.87 -18.07
C ILE A 340 -40.28 -3.00 -18.71
N PRO A 341 -39.02 -3.47 -18.75
CA PRO A 341 -38.51 -4.69 -18.11
C PRO A 341 -38.53 -4.60 -16.57
N GLN A 342 -38.69 -5.75 -15.91
CA GLN A 342 -38.60 -5.89 -14.44
C GLN A 342 -37.58 -6.97 -14.10
N ILE A 343 -36.73 -6.70 -13.12
CA ILE A 343 -35.65 -7.61 -12.72
C ILE A 343 -35.94 -8.19 -11.34
N ASN A 344 -36.08 -9.50 -11.24
CA ASN A 344 -36.11 -10.21 -9.97
C ASN A 344 -34.68 -10.57 -9.56
N VAL A 345 -34.11 -9.80 -8.63
CA VAL A 345 -32.78 -10.12 -8.08
C VAL A 345 -32.87 -11.29 -7.11
N ALA A 346 -33.93 -11.33 -6.30
CA ALA A 346 -34.29 -12.48 -5.48
C ALA A 346 -35.77 -12.46 -5.12
N LEU A 347 -36.55 -13.36 -5.71
CA LEU A 347 -37.92 -13.66 -5.32
C LEU A 347 -37.93 -14.95 -4.48
N ILE A 348 -38.03 -14.80 -3.17
CA ILE A 348 -37.91 -15.86 -2.20
C ILE A 348 -39.30 -16.45 -1.91
N LYS A 349 -39.46 -17.73 -2.25
CA LYS A 349 -40.68 -18.53 -2.07
C LYS A 349 -40.35 -19.69 -1.12
N GLY A 350 -40.41 -19.43 0.18
CA GLY A 350 -40.00 -20.40 1.20
C GLY A 350 -38.52 -20.78 1.11
N LYS A 351 -38.20 -22.02 0.73
CA LYS A 351 -36.82 -22.52 0.58
C LYS A 351 -36.24 -22.34 -0.84
N THR A 352 -36.98 -21.70 -1.73
CA THR A 352 -36.59 -21.51 -3.13
C THR A 352 -36.45 -20.03 -3.43
N ILE A 353 -35.49 -19.67 -4.28
CA ILE A 353 -35.23 -18.30 -4.68
C ILE A 353 -35.26 -18.26 -6.20
N GLU A 354 -36.18 -17.50 -6.76
CA GLU A 354 -36.26 -17.27 -8.18
C GLU A 354 -35.51 -15.98 -8.52
N VAL A 355 -34.70 -16.04 -9.57
CA VAL A 355 -33.94 -14.89 -10.08
C VAL A 355 -34.14 -14.82 -11.59
N GLY A 356 -34.25 -13.62 -12.14
CA GLY A 356 -34.50 -13.47 -13.56
C GLY A 356 -34.90 -12.06 -13.97
N VAL A 357 -35.23 -11.91 -15.25
CA VAL A 357 -35.62 -10.63 -15.85
C VAL A 357 -36.70 -10.84 -16.91
N TYR A 358 -37.69 -9.95 -16.91
CA TYR A 358 -38.66 -9.82 -18.00
C TYR A 358 -38.08 -8.92 -19.09
N ASP A 359 -38.12 -9.35 -20.35
CA ASP A 359 -37.77 -8.48 -21.48
C ASP A 359 -38.90 -7.51 -21.84
N ALA A 360 -38.65 -6.65 -22.82
CA ALA A 360 -39.61 -5.66 -23.31
C ALA A 360 -40.85 -6.26 -24.00
N ARG A 361 -40.82 -7.56 -24.36
CA ARG A 361 -41.98 -8.30 -24.90
C ARG A 361 -42.77 -9.01 -23.79
N GLY A 362 -42.20 -9.09 -22.58
CA GLY A 362 -42.77 -9.80 -21.45
C GLY A 362 -42.28 -11.24 -21.30
N ASP A 363 -41.30 -11.67 -22.10
CA ASP A 363 -40.68 -12.99 -21.92
C ASP A 363 -39.82 -13.00 -20.65
N TYR A 364 -39.98 -14.04 -19.83
CA TYR A 364 -39.28 -14.14 -18.55
C TYR A 364 -38.11 -15.13 -18.62
N TYR A 365 -36.89 -14.62 -18.48
CA TYR A 365 -35.67 -15.40 -18.44
C TYR A 365 -35.25 -15.58 -16.99
N TYR A 366 -35.34 -16.80 -16.47
CA TYR A 366 -35.15 -17.03 -15.05
C TYR A 366 -34.58 -18.40 -14.71
N THR A 367 -34.16 -18.55 -13.47
CA THR A 367 -33.81 -19.84 -12.86
C THR A 367 -34.25 -19.88 -11.40
N THR A 368 -34.39 -21.08 -10.86
CA THR A 368 -34.71 -21.28 -9.44
C THR A 368 -33.53 -21.85 -8.69
N ILE A 369 -33.18 -21.21 -7.58
CA ILE A 369 -32.10 -21.57 -6.68
C ILE A 369 -32.67 -22.27 -5.44
N LYS A 370 -31.99 -23.34 -5.01
CA LYS A 370 -32.29 -24.11 -3.80
C LYS A 370 -30.99 -24.41 -3.03
N GLY A 371 -31.10 -24.96 -1.82
CA GLY A 371 -29.95 -25.48 -1.06
C GLY A 371 -29.31 -24.51 -0.05
N ILE A 372 -29.85 -23.30 0.07
CA ILE A 372 -29.51 -22.34 1.14
C ILE A 372 -30.73 -22.06 2.01
N ASN A 373 -30.49 -21.52 3.22
CA ASN A 373 -31.56 -21.13 4.15
C ASN A 373 -31.73 -19.60 4.08
N PRO A 374 -32.84 -19.08 3.53
CA PRO A 374 -33.10 -17.64 3.46
C PRO A 374 -33.23 -16.94 4.81
N ALA A 375 -33.44 -17.68 5.90
CA ALA A 375 -33.45 -17.11 7.26
C ALA A 375 -32.06 -16.72 7.79
N LYS A 376 -30.99 -17.08 7.06
CA LYS A 376 -29.63 -16.57 7.31
C LYS A 376 -29.32 -15.44 6.33
N TYR A 377 -28.47 -14.51 6.73
CA TYR A 377 -28.01 -13.45 5.83
C TYR A 377 -27.22 -14.03 4.66
N HIS A 378 -27.61 -13.63 3.45
CA HIS A 378 -26.85 -13.85 2.21
C HIS A 378 -26.70 -12.52 1.47
N LEU A 379 -25.68 -12.42 0.64
CA LEU A 379 -25.48 -11.30 -0.28
C LEU A 379 -26.14 -11.64 -1.62
N TYR A 380 -27.14 -10.87 -2.02
CA TYR A 380 -27.78 -10.98 -3.32
C TYR A 380 -27.24 -9.87 -4.19
N THR A 381 -26.62 -10.24 -5.31
CA THR A 381 -25.93 -9.30 -6.19
C THR A 381 -26.50 -9.42 -7.59
N LEU A 382 -26.70 -8.27 -8.23
CA LEU A 382 -26.88 -8.15 -9.68
C LEU A 382 -25.80 -7.21 -10.19
N TYR A 383 -25.12 -7.56 -11.27
CA TYR A 383 -24.19 -6.63 -11.92
C TYR A 383 -24.10 -6.85 -13.43
N GLN A 384 -23.68 -5.81 -14.12
CA GLN A 384 -23.48 -5.73 -15.56
C GLN A 384 -21.99 -5.84 -15.86
N LYS A 385 -21.60 -6.77 -16.74
CA LYS A 385 -20.21 -6.91 -17.20
C LYS A 385 -20.18 -7.59 -18.58
N ASP A 386 -19.38 -7.06 -19.51
CA ASP A 386 -19.13 -7.66 -20.84
C ASP A 386 -20.43 -8.01 -21.61
N ASP A 387 -21.37 -7.05 -21.74
CA ASP A 387 -22.72 -7.24 -22.34
C ASP A 387 -23.57 -8.35 -21.66
N ALA A 388 -23.25 -8.71 -20.42
CA ALA A 388 -24.02 -9.66 -19.63
C ALA A 388 -24.59 -9.04 -18.36
N LEU A 389 -25.78 -9.52 -17.98
CA LEU A 389 -26.41 -9.29 -16.68
C LEU A 389 -26.24 -10.55 -15.84
N ILE A 390 -25.65 -10.41 -14.64
CA ILE A 390 -25.12 -11.54 -13.85
C ILE A 390 -25.66 -11.46 -12.42
N TRP A 391 -26.27 -12.55 -11.96
CA TRP A 391 -26.75 -12.70 -10.59
C TRP A 391 -25.74 -13.53 -9.79
N LYS A 392 -25.48 -13.09 -8.57
CA LYS A 392 -24.72 -13.86 -7.58
C LYS A 392 -25.47 -13.97 -6.27
N ILE A 393 -25.30 -15.10 -5.60
CA ILE A 393 -25.63 -15.27 -4.19
C ILE A 393 -24.33 -15.59 -3.46
N ASN A 394 -23.96 -14.74 -2.51
CA ASN A 394 -22.61 -14.63 -1.97
C ASN A 394 -21.59 -14.52 -3.12
N ASN A 395 -20.61 -15.41 -3.19
CA ASN A 395 -19.56 -15.42 -4.23
C ASN A 395 -19.92 -16.27 -5.46
N ILE A 396 -21.09 -16.91 -5.51
CA ILE A 396 -21.44 -17.86 -6.57
C ILE A 396 -22.33 -17.20 -7.62
N GLU A 397 -21.91 -17.24 -8.89
CA GLU A 397 -22.78 -16.92 -10.03
C GLU A 397 -23.90 -17.95 -10.14
N VAL A 398 -25.14 -17.46 -10.13
CA VAL A 398 -26.34 -18.31 -10.10
C VAL A 398 -27.16 -18.22 -11.37
N PHE A 399 -27.04 -17.11 -12.11
CA PHE A 399 -27.74 -16.87 -13.34
C PHE A 399 -27.00 -15.81 -14.18
N ARG A 400 -27.10 -15.92 -15.49
CA ARG A 400 -26.51 -15.00 -16.46
C ARG A 400 -27.42 -14.91 -17.68
N THR A 401 -27.60 -13.70 -18.20
CA THR A 401 -28.27 -13.44 -19.48
C THR A 401 -27.60 -12.29 -20.21
N LYS A 402 -28.02 -12.00 -21.45
CA LYS A 402 -27.59 -10.80 -22.18
C LYS A 402 -28.03 -9.55 -21.41
N ASN A 403 -27.23 -8.49 -21.48
CA ASN A 403 -27.57 -7.22 -20.84
C ASN A 403 -28.69 -6.48 -21.60
N ILE A 404 -29.93 -6.94 -21.42
CA ILE A 404 -31.13 -6.35 -22.04
C ILE A 404 -31.57 -5.03 -21.38
N ILE A 405 -30.85 -4.59 -20.36
CA ILE A 405 -31.17 -3.41 -19.55
C ILE A 405 -30.17 -2.27 -19.74
N ALA A 406 -29.21 -2.43 -20.66
CA ALA A 406 -28.20 -1.43 -20.95
C ALA A 406 -28.83 -0.07 -21.31
N GLY A 407 -28.32 1.00 -20.70
CA GLY A 407 -28.81 2.37 -20.90
C GLY A 407 -30.16 2.68 -20.24
N GLN A 408 -30.73 1.74 -19.47
CA GLN A 408 -31.93 1.99 -18.67
C GLN A 408 -31.57 2.09 -17.19
N ARG A 409 -32.18 3.06 -16.50
CA ARG A 409 -32.02 3.22 -15.06
C ARG A 409 -33.00 2.32 -14.31
N PHE A 410 -32.49 1.64 -13.29
CA PHE A 410 -33.32 0.87 -12.37
C PHE A 410 -33.03 1.24 -10.93
N PHE A 411 -34.05 1.21 -10.09
CA PHE A 411 -33.90 1.38 -8.65
C PHE A 411 -34.34 0.13 -7.89
N PRO A 412 -33.76 -0.13 -6.71
CA PRO A 412 -34.14 -1.26 -5.88
C PRO A 412 -35.53 -1.07 -5.27
N SER A 413 -36.25 -2.17 -5.16
CA SER A 413 -37.52 -2.25 -4.44
C SER A 413 -37.60 -3.55 -3.65
N PHE A 414 -38.24 -3.46 -2.49
CA PHE A 414 -38.42 -4.57 -1.57
C PHE A 414 -39.87 -4.68 -1.12
N ASN A 415 -40.37 -5.90 -1.01
CA ASN A 415 -41.68 -6.13 -0.41
C ASN A 415 -41.81 -7.56 0.11
N SER A 416 -42.80 -7.75 0.98
CA SER A 416 -43.28 -9.07 1.37
C SER A 416 -44.75 -9.21 0.96
N PHE A 417 -45.12 -10.35 0.40
CA PHE A 417 -46.48 -10.57 -0.11
C PHE A 417 -46.93 -12.02 0.02
N ILE A 418 -48.24 -12.19 0.03
CA ILE A 418 -48.92 -13.48 0.22
C ILE A 418 -49.82 -13.71 -1.00
N PRO A 419 -49.39 -14.56 -1.95
CA PRO A 419 -50.24 -14.92 -3.08
C PRO A 419 -51.58 -15.51 -2.64
N ASN A 420 -52.67 -15.26 -3.37
CA ASN A 420 -54.00 -15.76 -2.98
C ASN A 420 -54.08 -17.31 -2.85
N ASN A 421 -53.22 -18.03 -3.58
CA ASN A 421 -53.15 -19.49 -3.51
C ASN A 421 -52.23 -20.02 -2.39
N LYS A 422 -51.58 -19.15 -1.62
CA LYS A 422 -50.69 -19.53 -0.51
C LYS A 422 -51.53 -20.03 0.67
N LYS A 423 -51.39 -21.31 0.99
CA LYS A 423 -52.05 -21.93 2.16
C LYS A 423 -51.19 -21.76 3.40
N ASN A 424 -51.84 -21.65 4.57
CA ASN A 424 -51.21 -21.55 5.88
C ASN A 424 -50.18 -20.43 5.96
N ALA A 425 -50.49 -19.27 5.36
CA ALA A 425 -49.63 -18.11 5.45
C ALA A 425 -49.40 -17.72 6.92
N SER A 426 -48.23 -17.17 7.21
CA SER A 426 -47.86 -16.75 8.56
C SER A 426 -47.37 -15.31 8.55
N GLU A 427 -47.16 -14.78 9.74
CA GLU A 427 -46.29 -13.60 9.91
C GLU A 427 -44.87 -13.91 9.43
N GLY A 428 -44.12 -12.86 9.14
CA GLY A 428 -42.75 -13.00 8.66
C GLY A 428 -42.09 -11.67 8.37
N ASN A 429 -40.76 -11.67 8.42
CA ASN A 429 -39.95 -10.47 8.24
C ASN A 429 -39.03 -10.62 7.04
N LEU A 430 -38.85 -9.53 6.29
CA LEU A 430 -37.71 -9.32 5.39
C LEU A 430 -36.76 -8.34 6.09
N ASP A 431 -35.60 -8.82 6.53
CA ASP A 431 -34.56 -8.01 7.15
C ASP A 431 -33.47 -7.70 6.11
N ILE A 432 -33.20 -6.42 5.90
CA ILE A 432 -32.22 -5.90 4.95
C ILE A 432 -31.18 -5.13 5.76
N ALA A 433 -29.98 -5.68 5.89
CA ALA A 433 -28.93 -5.07 6.70
C ALA A 433 -28.32 -3.84 6.01
N TRP A 434 -28.10 -3.92 4.70
CA TRP A 434 -27.58 -2.82 3.91
C TRP A 434 -27.81 -3.03 2.41
N VAL A 435 -27.80 -1.93 1.66
CA VAL A 435 -27.82 -1.89 0.19
C VAL A 435 -26.58 -1.16 -0.28
N GLU A 436 -25.89 -1.73 -1.26
CA GLU A 436 -24.69 -1.16 -1.86
C GLU A 436 -24.87 -1.10 -3.38
N THR A 437 -24.64 0.06 -3.97
CA THR A 437 -24.60 0.26 -5.43
C THR A 437 -23.21 0.72 -5.82
N TYR A 438 -22.70 0.20 -6.94
CA TYR A 438 -21.37 0.52 -7.44
C TYR A 438 -21.27 0.53 -8.95
N ASN A 439 -20.31 1.29 -9.48
CA ASN A 439 -19.80 1.12 -10.84
C ASN A 439 -18.52 0.29 -10.82
N GLN A 440 -18.38 -0.62 -11.78
CA GLN A 440 -17.12 -1.23 -12.16
C GLN A 440 -16.71 -0.64 -13.50
N ASN A 441 -15.59 0.09 -13.51
CA ASN A 441 -14.85 0.39 -14.74
C ASN A 441 -14.23 -0.86 -15.34
#